data_AF-A0A534S7Z3-F1
#
_entry.id   AF-A0A534S7Z3-F1
#
_cell.length_a   1.000
_cell.length_b   1.000
_cell.length_c   1.000
_cell.angle_alpha   90.00
_cell.angle_beta   90.00
_cell.angle_gamma   90.00
#
_symmetry.space_group_name_H-M   'P 1'
#
loop_
_entity.id
_entity.type
_entity.pdbx_description
1 polymer ?
#
loop_
_entity_poly.entity_id
_entity_poly.type
_entity_poly.pdbx_seq_one_letter_code
_entity_poly.pdbx_strand_id
1 'polypeptide(L)' 'MIDHARKGMRCRVIRFIRTVEGDLRRDAQGTIRYDIENLDRRLVLVEWDQGFTVPVFPHEIEVFPLDDLRV' A
#
# COMPACT_ATOMS: atom_id res chain seq x y z
N MET A 1 -2.96 -15.90 -5.95
CA MET A 1 -2.73 -16.34 -4.55
C MET A 1 -2.72 -15.12 -3.66
N ILE A 2 -3.38 -15.19 -2.49
CA ILE A 2 -3.40 -14.10 -1.51
C ILE A 2 -2.34 -14.41 -0.44
N ASP A 3 -1.53 -13.42 -0.11
CA ASP A 3 -0.49 -13.48 0.93
C ASP A 3 -0.73 -12.41 2.00
N HIS A 4 -0.66 -12.82 3.27
CA HIS A 4 -0.88 -11.97 4.43
C HIS A 4 0.39 -11.66 5.21
N ALA A 5 1.58 -12.05 4.72
CA ALA A 5 2.85 -11.84 5.43
C ALA A 5 3.11 -10.38 5.83
N ARG A 6 2.64 -9.42 5.03
CA ARG A 6 2.79 -7.96 5.28
C ARG A 6 1.53 -7.30 5.85
N LYS A 7 0.51 -8.08 6.23
CA LYS A 7 -0.74 -7.55 6.76
C LYS A 7 -0.48 -6.71 8.01
N GLY A 8 -1.02 -5.48 8.03
CA GLY A 8 -0.86 -4.55 9.13
C GLY A 8 0.39 -3.66 9.06
N MET A 9 1.33 -3.92 8.14
CA MET A 9 2.47 -3.03 7.92
C MET A 9 2.02 -1.69 7.31
N ARG A 10 2.75 -0.63 7.65
CA ARG A 10 2.52 0.70 7.08
C ARG A 10 3.28 0.85 5.77
N CYS A 11 2.72 1.65 4.88
CA CYS A 11 3.39 2.03 3.65
C CYS A 11 3.06 3.46 3.25
N ARG A 12 3.87 4.04 2.36
CA ARG A 12 3.61 5.31 1.72
C ARG A 12 3.83 5.21 0.21
N VAL A 13 3.08 5.98 -0.58
CA VAL A 13 3.37 6.10 -2.02
C VAL A 13 4.59 6.97 -2.27
N ILE A 14 5.47 6.54 -3.19
CA ILE A 14 6.71 7.26 -3.50
C ILE A 14 6.53 8.33 -4.58
N ARG A 15 5.38 8.34 -5.26
CA ARG A 15 4.99 9.26 -6.34
C ARG A 15 3.48 9.48 -6.35
N PHE A 16 3.01 10.43 -7.15
CA PHE A 16 1.58 10.61 -7.40
C PHE A 16 1.00 9.42 -8.17
N ILE A 17 -0.15 8.91 -7.73
CA ILE A 17 -0.88 7.81 -8.36
C ILE A 17 -2.35 8.19 -8.47
N ARG A 18 -2.92 8.08 -9.66
CA ARG A 18 -4.36 8.18 -9.86
C ARG A 18 -4.98 6.80 -9.74
N THR A 19 -5.99 6.66 -8.88
CA THR A 19 -6.70 5.40 -8.67
C THR A 19 -8.17 5.57 -9.02
N VAL A 20 -8.93 4.46 -8.97
CA VAL A 20 -10.37 4.47 -9.23
C VAL A 20 -11.18 5.17 -8.12
N GLU A 21 -10.71 5.12 -6.87
CA GLU A 21 -11.42 5.70 -5.71
C GLU A 21 -10.88 7.08 -5.30
N GLY A 22 -9.75 7.52 -5.87
CA GLY A 22 -9.13 8.80 -5.50
C GLY A 22 -7.68 8.96 -5.94
N ASP A 23 -7.15 10.16 -5.73
CA ASP A 23 -5.75 10.48 -6.03
C ASP A 23 -4.87 10.28 -4.77
N LEU A 24 -3.81 9.49 -4.92
CA LEU A 24 -2.76 9.33 -3.91
C LEU A 24 -1.63 10.32 -4.22
N ARG A 25 -1.53 11.38 -3.40
CA ARG A 25 -0.37 12.30 -3.45
C ARG A 25 0.87 11.60 -2.91
N ARG A 26 2.06 12.03 -3.37
CA ARG A 26 3.34 11.57 -2.79
C ARG A 26 3.28 11.64 -1.27
N ASP A 27 3.81 10.60 -0.60
CA ASP A 27 3.80 10.43 0.85
C ASP A 27 2.43 10.14 1.48
N ALA A 28 1.36 9.97 0.70
CA ALA A 28 0.10 9.42 1.21
C ALA A 28 0.36 8.04 1.82
N GLN A 29 -0.15 7.82 3.04
CA GLN A 29 0.12 6.62 3.81
C GLN A 29 -1.11 5.71 3.91
N GLY A 30 -0.85 4.45 4.17
CA GLY A 30 -1.89 3.44 4.38
C GLY A 30 -1.37 2.21 5.09
N THR A 31 -2.28 1.28 5.31
CA THR A 31 -2.05 0.00 5.99
C THR A 31 -2.28 -1.15 5.03
N ILE A 32 -1.30 -2.04 4.88
CA ILE A 32 -1.39 -3.19 3.99
C ILE A 32 -2.43 -4.19 4.52
N ARG A 33 -3.38 -4.57 3.66
CA ARG A 33 -4.37 -5.62 3.95
C ARG A 33 -3.86 -6.99 3.52
N TYR A 34 -3.37 -7.10 2.30
CA TYR A 34 -2.76 -8.30 1.75
C TYR A 34 -2.05 -8.02 0.43
N ASP A 35 -1.19 -8.95 0.05
CA ASP A 35 -0.62 -9.10 -1.26
C ASP A 35 -1.48 -10.04 -2.11
N ILE A 36 -1.63 -9.76 -3.39
CA ILE A 36 -2.27 -10.67 -4.34
C ILE A 36 -1.39 -10.82 -5.58
N GLU A 37 -1.15 -12.08 -5.95
CA GLU A 37 -0.40 -12.45 -7.15
C GLU A 37 -1.29 -13.21 -8.14
N ASN A 38 -1.24 -12.81 -9.41
CA ASN A 38 -1.96 -13.44 -10.51
C ASN A 38 -1.15 -13.29 -11.81
N LEU A 39 -0.75 -14.41 -12.43
CA LEU A 39 -0.01 -14.44 -13.71
C LEU A 39 1.17 -13.46 -13.73
N ASP A 40 2.07 -13.61 -12.76
CA ASP A 40 3.27 -12.77 -12.55
C ASP A 40 2.98 -11.29 -12.25
N ARG A 41 1.72 -10.92 -12.01
CA ARG A 41 1.34 -9.59 -11.55
C ARG A 41 1.09 -9.63 -10.05
N ARG A 42 1.87 -8.84 -9.32
CA ARG A 42 1.69 -8.63 -7.89
C ARG A 42 1.08 -7.27 -7.62
N LEU A 43 0.02 -7.25 -6.83
CA LEU A 43 -0.62 -6.05 -6.30
C LEU A 43 -0.63 -6.11 -4.78
N VAL A 44 -0.61 -4.94 -4.16
CA VAL A 44 -0.72 -4.78 -2.71
C VAL A 44 -2.03 -4.06 -2.46
N LEU A 45 -2.98 -4.71 -1.78
CA LEU A 45 -4.20 -4.04 -1.34
C LEU A 45 -3.89 -3.24 -0.08
N VAL A 46 -4.15 -1.94 -0.13
CA VAL A 46 -3.88 -1.00 0.96
C VAL A 46 -5.17 -0.28 1.33
N GLU A 47 -5.44 -0.21 2.63
CA GLU A 47 -6.40 0.74 3.19
C GLU A 47 -5.66 2.06 3.43
N TRP A 48 -5.97 3.08 2.65
CA TRP A 48 -5.31 4.38 2.74
C TRP A 48 -5.94 5.25 3.82
N ASP A 49 -5.13 6.07 4.49
CA ASP A 49 -5.60 6.94 5.59
C ASP A 49 -6.63 7.98 5.12
N GLN A 50 -6.73 8.21 3.81
CA GLN A 50 -7.73 9.05 3.16
C GLN A 50 -9.13 8.42 3.14
N GLY A 51 -9.29 7.18 3.59
CA GLY A 51 -10.58 6.51 3.81
C GLY A 51 -11.02 5.57 2.70
N PHE A 52 -10.21 5.35 1.66
CA PHE A 52 -10.49 4.40 0.58
C PHE A 52 -9.47 3.27 0.52
N THR A 53 -9.88 2.15 -0.06
CA THR A 53 -9.05 0.93 -0.19
C THR A 53 -8.86 0.61 -1.67
N VAL A 54 -7.63 0.69 -2.16
CA VAL A 54 -7.29 0.41 -3.56
C VAL A 54 -5.94 -0.31 -3.67
N PRO A 55 -5.76 -1.17 -4.69
CA PRO A 55 -4.50 -1.83 -4.93
C PRO A 55 -3.47 -0.89 -5.56
N VAL A 56 -2.20 -1.12 -5.25
CA VAL A 56 -1.04 -0.46 -5.88
C VAL A 56 0.02 -1.49 -6.26
N PHE A 57 0.95 -1.11 -7.15
CA PHE A 57 2.08 -1.98 -7.43
C PHE A 57 3.13 -1.93 -6.31
N PRO A 58 3.85 -3.03 -6.02
CA PRO A 58 4.89 -3.05 -5.01
C PRO A 58 5.99 -1.99 -5.20
N HIS A 59 6.31 -1.64 -6.45
CA HIS A 59 7.34 -0.64 -6.77
C HIS A 59 6.85 0.82 -6.62
N GLU A 60 5.59 1.03 -6.27
CA GLU A 60 4.99 2.35 -6.07
C GLU A 60 4.94 2.78 -4.61
N ILE A 61 5.25 1.85 -3.71
CA ILE A 61 5.20 2.08 -2.28
C ILE A 61 6.52 1.73 -1.62
N GLU A 62 6.79 2.42 -0.53
CA GLU A 62 7.79 2.02 0.46
C GLU A 62 7.05 1.48 1.68
N VAL A 63 7.47 0.32 2.18
CA VAL A 63 6.88 -0.34 3.36
C VAL A 63 7.81 -0.10 4.54
N PHE A 64 7.25 0.35 5.66
CA PHE A 64 8.01 0.59 6.89
C PHE A 64 7.31 -0.07 8.08
N PRO A 65 8.08 -0.63 9.03
CA PRO A 65 7.53 -1.21 10.25
C PRO A 65 6.87 -0.12 11.10
N LEU A 66 5.91 -0.52 11.95
CA LEU A 66 5.26 0.38 12.90
C LEU A 66 6.24 1.06 13.88
N ASP A 67 7.45 0.51 14.05
CA ASP A 67 8.44 0.94 15.02
C ASP A 67 9.34 2.12 14.56
N ASP A 68 9.22 2.58 13.31
CA ASP A 68 10.02 3.72 12.79
C ASP A 68 9.44 5.12 13.15
N LEU A 69 8.44 5.17 14.03
CA LEU A 69 7.93 6.40 14.66
C LEU A 69 8.57 6.63 16.05
N ARG A 70 9.87 6.41 16.18
CA ARG A 70 10.63 6.83 17.37
C ARG A 70 11.27 8.20 17.14
N VAL A 71 10.58 9.20 17.71
CA VAL A 71 11.02 10.51 18.25
C VAL A 71 12.33 11.09 17.73
#